data_AF-A0A2E1ECD0-F1
#
_entry.id   AF-A0A2E1ECD0-F1
#
_cell.length_a   1.000
_cell.length_b   1.000
_cell.length_c   1.000
_cell.angle_alpha   90.00
_cell.angle_beta   90.00
_cell.angle_gamma   90.00
#
_symmetry.space_group_name_H-M   'P 1'
#
loop_
_entity.id
_entity.type
_entity.pdbx_description
1 polymer ?
#
loop_
_entity_poly.entity_id
_entity_poly.type
_entity_poly.pdbx_seq_one_letter_code
_entity_poly.pdbx_strand_id
1 'polypeptide(L)'
;MSAPRKRNGTEHMTERMKVSHPIGDEWLMAYAAGSLSEGQSILVASHLSYLDDAGERLATAEAAGGAMVETILPDAMSPDALARTLAMLDAPEASGLAPTEKKASASAISGAREAASGGDPLPPPLRAWLGRSVDELRWTPIGPGMKKVNLWRGGPNDQRLWMLRARAGIDIPMHGHSGTELVLVLKGSLEDPHGVFRAGDLEECDGSVVHALRTGEGEECICLALTEGPTRFKGWIARLLQPFTGL
;
A
#
# COMPACT_ATOMS: atom_id res chain seq x y z
N MET A 1 5.88 36.74 45.83
CA MET A 1 6.83 36.39 44.76
C MET A 1 6.59 34.94 44.35
N SER A 2 5.81 34.72 43.30
CA SER A 2 5.67 33.40 42.66
C SER A 2 5.74 33.61 41.16
N ALA A 3 6.77 33.05 40.54
CA ALA A 3 6.99 33.12 39.09
C ALA A 3 6.01 32.20 38.35
N PRO A 4 5.52 32.55 37.15
CA PRO A 4 4.71 31.65 36.35
C PRO A 4 5.60 30.66 35.60
N ARG A 5 5.30 29.36 35.75
CA ARG A 5 5.89 28.27 34.94
C ARG A 5 5.40 28.42 33.50
N LYS A 6 6.32 28.66 32.56
CA LYS A 6 6.09 28.48 31.12
C LYS A 6 5.94 26.97 30.85
N ARG A 7 4.77 26.55 30.34
CA ARG A 7 4.60 25.25 29.69
C ARG A 7 5.09 25.40 28.25
N ASN A 8 6.28 24.88 27.95
CA ASN A 8 6.68 24.57 26.59
C ASN A 8 6.18 23.15 26.29
N GLY A 9 5.13 23.06 25.49
CA GLY A 9 4.70 21.82 24.84
C GLY A 9 4.47 22.15 23.37
N THR A 10 5.50 22.00 22.55
CA THR A 10 5.34 21.92 21.10
C THR A 10 4.73 20.57 20.77
N GLU A 11 3.42 20.54 20.61
CA GLU A 11 2.72 19.46 19.92
C GLU A 11 3.12 19.53 18.44
N HIS A 12 4.02 18.65 18.01
CA HIS A 12 4.21 18.38 16.58
C HIS A 12 3.01 17.56 16.10
N MET A 13 1.92 18.27 15.78
CA MET A 13 0.86 17.73 14.95
C MET A 13 1.45 17.55 13.55
N THR A 14 1.67 16.31 13.13
CA THR A 14 2.13 15.98 11.78
C THR A 14 1.04 16.36 10.79
N GLU A 15 1.18 17.55 10.19
CA GLU A 15 0.34 18.00 9.08
C GLU A 15 0.51 16.99 7.93
N ARG A 16 -0.52 16.15 7.69
CA ARG A 16 -0.51 15.21 6.58
C ARG A 16 -0.52 16.03 5.28
N MET A 17 0.54 15.91 4.49
CA MET A 17 0.61 16.52 3.17
C MET A 17 -0.49 15.95 2.27
N LYS A 18 -1.18 16.82 1.54
CA LYS A 18 -2.20 16.42 0.57
C LYS A 18 -1.57 15.60 -0.57
N VAL A 19 -2.14 14.42 -0.85
CA VAL A 19 -1.74 13.60 -2.00
C VAL A 19 -1.92 14.39 -3.30
N SER A 20 -0.88 14.43 -4.11
CA SER A 20 -0.82 15.13 -5.41
C SER A 20 -0.95 14.15 -6.58
N HIS A 21 -0.53 12.90 -6.39
CA HIS A 21 -0.58 11.85 -7.40
C HIS A 21 -1.46 10.69 -6.89
N PRO A 22 -2.80 10.79 -7.05
CA PRO A 22 -3.71 9.72 -6.69
C PRO A 22 -3.66 8.58 -7.72
N ILE A 23 -3.98 7.37 -7.27
CA ILE A 23 -4.20 6.24 -8.17
C ILE A 23 -5.43 6.48 -9.07
N GLY A 24 -5.43 5.92 -10.28
CA GLY A 24 -6.54 6.03 -11.22
C GLY A 24 -7.82 5.31 -10.75
N ASP A 25 -8.96 5.76 -11.27
CA ASP A 25 -10.29 5.25 -10.90
C ASP A 25 -10.49 3.78 -11.29
N GLU A 26 -9.77 3.28 -12.29
CA GLU A 26 -9.76 1.87 -12.70
C GLU A 26 -9.28 0.94 -11.58
N TRP A 27 -8.29 1.35 -10.81
CA TRP A 27 -7.79 0.58 -9.66
C TRP A 27 -8.78 0.60 -8.50
N LEU A 28 -9.41 1.75 -8.24
CA LEU A 28 -10.46 1.87 -7.25
C LEU A 28 -11.65 0.96 -7.58
N MET A 29 -12.08 0.96 -8.84
CA MET A 29 -13.18 0.12 -9.32
C MET A 29 -12.82 -1.37 -9.23
N ALA A 30 -11.60 -1.76 -9.64
CA ALA A 30 -11.14 -3.14 -9.53
C ALA A 30 -11.03 -3.60 -8.07
N TYR A 31 -10.60 -2.69 -7.18
CA TYR A 31 -10.57 -2.94 -5.73
C TYR A 31 -11.98 -3.15 -5.17
N ALA A 32 -12.93 -2.27 -5.50
CA ALA A 32 -14.34 -2.39 -5.10
C ALA A 32 -15.00 -3.68 -5.63
N ALA A 33 -14.63 -4.10 -6.85
CA ALA A 33 -15.10 -5.33 -7.46
C ALA A 33 -14.45 -6.60 -6.88
N GLY A 34 -13.42 -6.47 -6.04
CA GLY A 34 -12.68 -7.61 -5.49
C GLY A 34 -11.91 -8.42 -6.54
N SER A 35 -11.57 -7.82 -7.69
CA SER A 35 -10.92 -8.50 -8.81
C SER A 35 -9.40 -8.39 -8.82
N LEU A 36 -8.83 -7.54 -7.96
CA LEU A 36 -7.41 -7.35 -7.80
C LEU A 36 -6.73 -8.57 -7.14
N SER A 37 -5.47 -8.82 -7.50
CA SER A 37 -4.63 -9.77 -6.78
C SER A 37 -4.36 -9.30 -5.35
N GLU A 38 -3.82 -10.17 -4.50
CA GLU A 38 -3.45 -9.80 -3.12
C GLU A 38 -2.44 -8.63 -3.09
N GLY A 39 -1.40 -8.69 -3.92
CA GLY A 39 -0.38 -7.65 -4.02
C GLY A 39 -0.94 -6.31 -4.51
N GLN A 40 -1.85 -6.33 -5.49
CA GLN A 40 -2.55 -5.14 -5.95
C GLN A 40 -3.47 -4.59 -4.86
N SER A 41 -4.26 -5.46 -4.23
CA SER A 41 -5.23 -5.07 -3.21
C SER A 41 -4.58 -4.38 -2.02
N ILE A 42 -3.44 -4.89 -1.53
CA ILE A 42 -2.77 -4.26 -0.39
C ILE A 42 -2.13 -2.93 -0.75
N LEU A 43 -1.60 -2.78 -1.97
CA LEU A 43 -1.03 -1.51 -2.45
C LEU A 43 -2.11 -0.45 -2.62
N VAL A 44 -3.22 -0.79 -3.28
CA VAL A 44 -4.37 0.12 -3.46
C VAL A 44 -4.95 0.51 -2.10
N ALA A 45 -5.21 -0.45 -1.21
CA ALA A 45 -5.71 -0.17 0.14
C ALA A 45 -4.76 0.76 0.92
N SER A 46 -3.45 0.55 0.79
CA SER A 46 -2.43 1.38 1.41
C SER A 46 -2.49 2.82 0.91
N HIS A 47 -2.58 3.02 -0.40
CA HIS A 47 -2.71 4.34 -1.00
C HIS A 47 -4.01 5.04 -0.57
N LEU A 48 -5.14 4.34 -0.59
CA LEU A 48 -6.44 4.87 -0.16
C LEU A 48 -6.42 5.40 1.27
N SER A 49 -5.57 4.86 2.15
CA SER A 49 -5.43 5.36 3.54
C SER A 49 -4.80 6.76 3.66
N TYR A 50 -4.24 7.29 2.57
CA TYR A 50 -3.74 8.66 2.49
C TYR A 50 -4.77 9.66 1.96
N LEU A 51 -5.87 9.19 1.36
CA LEU A 51 -6.90 10.05 0.77
C LEU A 51 -8.02 10.33 1.77
N ASP A 52 -8.37 11.60 1.96
CA ASP A 52 -9.44 11.99 2.88
C ASP A 52 -10.84 11.57 2.40
N ASP A 53 -11.02 11.44 1.10
CA ASP A 53 -12.28 11.09 0.43
C ASP A 53 -12.35 9.61 -0.01
N ALA A 54 -11.35 8.78 0.35
CA ALA A 54 -11.31 7.37 -0.05
C ALA A 54 -12.58 6.58 0.31
N GLY A 55 -13.14 6.83 1.50
CA GLY A 55 -14.36 6.14 1.95
C GLY A 55 -15.58 6.46 1.08
N GLU A 56 -15.74 7.72 0.66
CA GLU A 56 -16.83 8.15 -0.21
C GLU A 56 -16.67 7.60 -1.63
N ARG A 57 -15.44 7.66 -2.16
CA ARG A 57 -15.10 7.10 -3.47
C ARG A 57 -15.34 5.59 -3.53
N LEU A 58 -14.90 4.87 -2.51
CA LEU A 58 -15.08 3.42 -2.44
C LEU A 58 -16.56 3.06 -2.30
N ALA A 59 -17.31 3.74 -1.42
CA ALA A 59 -18.74 3.52 -1.28
C ALA A 59 -19.51 3.78 -2.59
N THR A 60 -19.09 4.78 -3.37
CA THR A 60 -19.67 5.07 -4.68
C THR A 60 -19.41 3.92 -5.67
N ALA A 61 -18.18 3.39 -5.70
CA ALA A 61 -17.84 2.24 -6.54
C ALA A 61 -18.59 0.96 -6.11
N GLU A 62 -18.66 0.69 -4.80
CA GLU A 62 -19.38 -0.46 -4.23
C GLU A 62 -20.90 -0.39 -4.48
N ALA A 63 -21.48 0.82 -4.49
CA ALA A 63 -22.91 1.01 -4.77
C ALA A 63 -23.32 0.51 -6.16
N ALA A 64 -22.43 0.58 -7.16
CA ALA A 64 -22.67 -0.01 -8.47
C ALA A 64 -22.81 -1.54 -8.39
N GLY A 65 -21.92 -2.20 -7.63
CA GLY A 65 -22.01 -3.63 -7.35
C GLY A 65 -23.27 -4.00 -6.55
N GLY A 66 -23.63 -3.19 -5.55
CA GLY A 66 -24.88 -3.34 -4.80
C GLY A 66 -26.12 -3.30 -5.70
N ALA A 67 -26.20 -2.31 -6.60
CA ALA A 67 -27.28 -2.23 -7.57
C ALA A 67 -27.35 -3.46 -8.51
N MET A 68 -26.20 -4.04 -8.88
CA MET A 68 -26.18 -5.28 -9.66
C MET A 68 -26.71 -6.46 -8.84
N VAL A 69 -26.29 -6.60 -7.58
CA VAL A 69 -26.75 -7.67 -6.67
C VAL A 69 -28.26 -7.68 -6.51
N GLU A 70 -28.89 -6.50 -6.36
CA GLU A 70 -30.35 -6.36 -6.25
C GLU A 70 -31.12 -6.85 -7.49
N THR A 71 -30.46 -6.98 -8.64
CA THR A 71 -31.07 -7.47 -9.90
C THR A 71 -30.81 -8.94 -10.18
N ILE A 72 -29.93 -9.60 -9.41
CA ILE A 72 -29.62 -11.03 -9.59
C ILE A 72 -30.83 -11.85 -9.16
N LEU A 73 -31.20 -12.84 -9.98
CA LEU A 73 -32.26 -13.79 -9.64
C LEU A 73 -31.87 -14.55 -8.35
N PRO A 74 -32.72 -14.57 -7.31
CA PRO A 74 -32.45 -15.33 -6.11
C PRO A 74 -32.28 -16.82 -6.41
N ASP A 75 -31.32 -17.45 -5.75
CA ASP A 75 -31.15 -18.90 -5.77
C ASP A 75 -31.52 -19.50 -4.41
N ALA A 76 -32.04 -20.73 -4.43
CA ALA A 76 -32.52 -21.39 -3.22
C ALA A 76 -31.34 -21.87 -2.35
N MET A 77 -31.31 -21.42 -1.10
CA MET A 77 -30.43 -22.00 -0.08
C MET A 77 -31.07 -23.25 0.55
N SER A 78 -30.29 -24.01 1.33
CA SER A 78 -30.86 -25.12 2.11
C SER A 78 -31.91 -24.61 3.11
N PRO A 79 -32.99 -25.37 3.40
CA PRO A 79 -34.10 -24.90 4.25
C PRO A 79 -33.68 -24.46 5.66
N ASP A 80 -32.58 -24.99 6.17
CA ASP A 80 -32.02 -24.74 7.49
C ASP A 80 -30.88 -23.70 7.48
N ALA A 81 -30.54 -23.10 6.33
CA ALA A 81 -29.42 -22.17 6.21
C ALA A 81 -29.53 -20.98 7.17
N LEU A 82 -30.70 -20.35 7.26
CA LEU A 82 -30.94 -19.24 8.20
C LEU A 82 -30.74 -19.67 9.66
N ALA A 83 -31.30 -20.81 10.05
CA ALA A 83 -31.19 -21.32 11.42
C ALA A 83 -29.73 -21.63 11.79
N ARG A 84 -28.97 -22.25 10.88
CA ARG A 84 -27.54 -22.51 11.09
C ARG A 84 -26.74 -21.22 11.24
N THR A 85 -26.99 -20.21 10.41
CA THR A 85 -26.30 -18.92 10.49
C THR A 85 -26.63 -18.17 11.77
N LEU A 86 -27.90 -18.13 12.20
CA LEU A 86 -28.29 -17.47 13.45
C LEU A 86 -27.70 -18.17 14.68
N ALA A 87 -27.63 -19.50 14.68
CA ALA A 87 -26.99 -20.25 15.76
C ALA A 87 -25.48 -19.94 15.92
N MET A 88 -24.80 -19.44 14.88
CA MET A 88 -23.41 -18.99 14.97
C MET A 88 -23.26 -17.69 15.76
N LEU A 89 -24.31 -16.86 15.89
CA LEU A 89 -24.29 -15.64 16.70
C LEU A 89 -24.40 -15.94 18.20
N ASP A 90 -25.07 -17.03 18.55
CA ASP A 90 -25.28 -17.48 19.94
C ASP A 90 -24.13 -18.38 20.45
N ALA A 91 -23.29 -18.88 19.54
CA ALA A 91 -22.13 -19.68 19.91
C ALA A 91 -21.16 -18.81 20.73
N PRO A 92 -20.69 -19.28 21.91
CA PRO A 92 -19.65 -18.56 22.63
C PRO A 92 -18.46 -18.37 21.68
N GLU A 93 -17.92 -17.15 21.60
CA GLU A 93 -16.72 -16.88 20.81
C GLU A 93 -15.70 -17.97 21.15
N ALA A 94 -15.35 -18.78 20.16
CA ALA A 94 -14.30 -19.77 20.32
C ALA A 94 -13.02 -19.00 20.65
N SER A 95 -12.71 -18.89 21.94
CA SER A 95 -11.47 -18.34 22.49
C SER A 95 -10.30 -19.07 21.81
N GLY A 96 -9.75 -18.44 20.77
CA GLY A 96 -8.79 -19.05 19.85
C GLY A 96 -8.70 -18.31 18.52
N LEU A 97 -9.76 -17.61 18.14
CA LEU A 97 -9.70 -16.52 17.17
C LEU A 97 -10.21 -15.28 17.90
N ALA A 98 -9.32 -14.59 18.61
CA ALA A 98 -9.57 -13.19 18.93
C ALA A 98 -10.09 -12.54 17.64
N PRO A 99 -11.11 -11.66 17.67
CA PRO A 99 -11.46 -10.88 16.50
C PRO A 99 -10.17 -10.23 16.01
N THR A 100 -9.55 -10.77 14.95
CA THR A 100 -8.80 -9.90 14.06
C THR A 100 -9.89 -8.94 13.66
N GLU A 101 -9.81 -7.69 14.09
CA GLU A 101 -10.72 -6.63 13.69
C GLU A 101 -10.61 -6.43 12.16
N LYS A 102 -11.03 -7.41 11.39
CA LYS A 102 -11.31 -7.34 9.97
C LYS A 102 -12.74 -6.81 9.88
N LYS A 103 -12.96 -5.58 10.35
CA LYS A 103 -13.97 -4.73 9.72
C LYS A 103 -13.41 -4.35 8.36
N ALA A 104 -13.47 -5.30 7.43
CA ALA A 104 -13.38 -5.00 6.00
C ALA A 104 -14.71 -4.35 5.60
N SER A 105 -14.84 -3.09 5.99
CA SER A 105 -15.78 -2.10 5.44
C SER A 105 -15.16 -0.74 5.73
N ALA A 106 -15.67 0.32 5.11
CA ALA A 106 -15.18 1.70 5.16
C ALA A 106 -14.70 2.24 6.54
N SER A 107 -15.04 1.58 7.65
CA SER A 107 -14.51 1.80 8.99
C SER A 107 -13.02 1.48 9.19
N ALA A 108 -12.40 0.57 8.43
CA ALA A 108 -10.95 0.32 8.53
C ALA A 108 -10.11 1.52 8.06
N ILE A 109 -10.69 2.33 7.17
CA ILE A 109 -10.07 3.54 6.62
C ILE A 109 -10.22 4.72 7.61
N SER A 110 -11.29 4.74 8.43
CA SER A 110 -11.51 5.80 9.43
C SER A 110 -10.79 5.55 10.77
N GLY A 111 -10.71 4.30 11.25
CA GLY A 111 -9.96 3.93 12.47
C GLY A 111 -8.44 3.93 12.30
N ALA A 112 -7.98 3.91 11.05
CA ALA A 112 -6.59 4.09 10.63
C ALA A 112 -6.01 5.49 10.94
N ARG A 113 -6.86 6.48 11.25
CA ARG A 113 -6.45 7.88 11.45
C ARG A 113 -5.61 8.10 12.72
N GLU A 114 -5.80 7.32 13.78
CA GLU A 114 -5.12 7.51 15.08
C GLU A 114 -3.77 6.78 15.21
N ALA A 115 -3.53 5.74 14.40
CA ALA A 115 -2.35 4.89 14.53
C ALA A 115 -1.10 5.40 13.79
N ALA A 116 -1.15 6.63 13.26
CA ALA A 116 0.00 7.33 12.67
C ALA A 116 0.94 7.98 13.71
N SER A 117 0.75 7.67 15.00
CA SER A 117 1.47 8.27 16.13
C SER A 117 2.75 7.53 16.55
N GLY A 118 3.11 6.43 15.88
CA GLY A 118 4.24 5.57 16.24
C GLY A 118 5.57 5.83 15.52
N GLY A 119 5.65 6.80 14.61
CA GLY A 119 6.85 7.07 13.80
C GLY A 119 7.15 6.04 12.68
N ASP A 120 6.40 4.94 12.63
CA ASP A 120 6.47 3.93 11.56
C ASP A 120 5.75 4.44 10.30
N PRO A 121 6.40 4.51 9.12
CA PRO A 121 5.79 5.00 7.89
C PRO A 121 4.77 4.03 7.26
N LEU A 122 4.55 2.84 7.81
CA LEU A 122 3.59 1.88 7.24
C LEU A 122 2.13 2.37 7.37
N PRO A 123 1.40 2.50 6.24
CA PRO A 123 -0.03 2.80 6.28
C PRO A 123 -0.79 1.66 6.97
N PRO A 124 -1.92 1.94 7.64
CA PRO A 124 -2.59 0.94 8.48
C PRO A 124 -2.96 -0.37 7.79
N PRO A 125 -3.45 -0.41 6.53
CA PRO A 125 -3.67 -1.66 5.81
C PRO A 125 -2.39 -2.50 5.68
N LEU A 126 -1.29 -1.88 5.25
CA LEU A 126 0.00 -2.57 5.11
C LEU A 126 0.55 -3.05 6.45
N ARG A 127 0.45 -2.23 7.50
CA ARG A 127 0.90 -2.60 8.85
C ARG A 127 0.10 -3.79 9.41
N ALA A 128 -1.21 -3.80 9.22
CA ALA A 128 -2.07 -4.91 9.61
C ALA A 128 -1.75 -6.19 8.83
N TRP A 129 -1.48 -6.08 7.52
CA TRP A 129 -1.12 -7.21 6.67
C TRP A 129 0.29 -7.77 7.00
N LEU A 130 1.25 -6.90 7.31
CA LEU A 130 2.61 -7.31 7.71
C LEU A 130 2.69 -7.87 9.14
N GLY A 131 1.86 -7.36 10.05
CA GLY A 131 1.86 -7.73 11.47
C GLY A 131 3.11 -7.30 12.24
N ARG A 132 3.90 -6.38 11.69
CA ARG A 132 5.18 -5.87 12.23
C ARG A 132 5.53 -4.51 11.63
N SER A 133 6.47 -3.81 12.26
CA SER A 133 6.96 -2.51 11.79
C SER A 133 7.92 -2.60 10.60
N VAL A 134 8.16 -1.48 9.91
CA VAL A 134 9.08 -1.44 8.75
C VAL A 134 10.52 -1.81 9.10
N ASP A 135 10.97 -1.49 10.32
CA ASP A 135 12.35 -1.73 10.76
C ASP A 135 12.60 -3.18 11.17
N GLU A 136 11.54 -3.95 11.46
CA GLU A 136 11.62 -5.39 11.78
C GLU A 136 11.72 -6.28 10.52
N LEU A 137 11.58 -5.70 9.33
CA LEU A 137 11.67 -6.42 8.06
C LEU A 137 13.12 -6.87 7.77
N ARG A 138 13.26 -8.03 7.12
CA ARG A 138 14.56 -8.57 6.71
C ARG A 138 15.03 -7.91 5.42
N TRP A 139 15.63 -6.73 5.55
CA TRP A 139 16.17 -5.96 4.44
C TRP A 139 17.47 -6.57 3.87
N THR A 140 17.52 -6.74 2.56
CA THR A 140 18.69 -7.23 1.81
C THR A 140 19.29 -6.09 0.97
N PRO A 141 20.61 -5.85 1.01
CA PRO A 141 21.26 -4.86 0.15
C PRO A 141 21.08 -5.19 -1.33
N ILE A 142 20.81 -4.17 -2.15
CA ILE A 142 20.72 -4.31 -3.63
C ILE A 142 21.66 -3.39 -4.39
N GLY A 143 22.39 -2.54 -3.67
CA GLY A 143 23.34 -1.59 -4.22
C GLY A 143 23.79 -0.59 -3.16
N PRO A 144 24.72 0.32 -3.52
CA PRO A 144 25.16 1.37 -2.61
C PRO A 144 23.97 2.20 -2.10
N GLY A 145 23.80 2.26 -0.78
CA GLY A 145 22.74 3.05 -0.15
C GLY A 145 21.31 2.52 -0.33
N MET A 146 21.11 1.35 -0.93
CA MET A 146 19.79 0.76 -1.19
C MET A 146 19.63 -0.63 -0.62
N LYS A 147 18.46 -0.90 -0.06
CA LYS A 147 18.03 -2.22 0.40
C LYS A 147 16.63 -2.52 -0.10
N LYS A 148 16.29 -3.80 -0.20
CA LYS A 148 14.92 -4.24 -0.45
C LYS A 148 14.45 -5.32 0.48
N VAL A 149 13.14 -5.52 0.52
CA VAL A 149 12.51 -6.71 1.07
C VAL A 149 11.40 -7.16 0.12
N ASN A 150 11.39 -8.45 -0.23
CA ASN A 150 10.28 -9.03 -0.98
C ASN A 150 9.17 -9.40 0.01
N LEU A 151 7.94 -8.98 -0.27
CA LEU A 151 6.79 -9.19 0.61
C LEU A 151 5.89 -10.32 0.11
N TRP A 152 5.62 -10.35 -1.19
CA TRP A 152 4.70 -11.31 -1.80
C TRP A 152 5.03 -11.53 -3.27
N ARG A 153 4.69 -12.71 -3.78
CA ARG A 153 4.81 -13.09 -5.19
C ARG A 153 3.64 -13.99 -5.58
N GLY A 154 2.98 -13.69 -6.70
CA GLY A 154 1.83 -14.45 -7.16
C GLY A 154 1.04 -13.67 -8.21
N GLY A 155 -0.25 -13.98 -8.34
CA GLY A 155 -1.15 -13.26 -9.24
C GLY A 155 -0.84 -13.43 -10.74
N PRO A 156 -1.54 -12.68 -11.59
CA PRO A 156 -1.26 -12.64 -13.03
C PRO A 156 0.18 -12.17 -13.30
N ASN A 157 0.78 -12.61 -14.41
CA ASN A 157 2.06 -12.09 -14.91
C ASN A 157 3.25 -12.12 -13.92
N ASP A 158 3.26 -13.04 -12.94
CA ASP A 158 4.33 -13.14 -11.94
C ASP A 158 4.51 -11.83 -11.13
N GLN A 159 3.42 -11.25 -10.64
CA GLN A 159 3.47 -10.05 -9.82
C GLN A 159 4.33 -10.23 -8.57
N ARG A 160 5.06 -9.17 -8.23
CA ARG A 160 5.93 -9.10 -7.05
C ARG A 160 5.62 -7.84 -6.28
N LEU A 161 5.25 -8.01 -5.01
CA LEU A 161 5.15 -6.92 -4.05
C LEU A 161 6.43 -6.89 -3.23
N TRP A 162 7.08 -5.74 -3.18
CA TRP A 162 8.34 -5.55 -2.48
C TRP A 162 8.46 -4.11 -1.98
N MET A 163 9.44 -3.86 -1.11
CA MET A 163 9.74 -2.51 -0.66
C MET A 163 11.17 -2.15 -0.99
N LEU A 164 11.36 -0.88 -1.36
CA LEU A 164 12.67 -0.23 -1.47
C LEU A 164 12.91 0.62 -0.22
N ARG A 165 14.14 0.60 0.30
CA ARG A 165 14.65 1.56 1.27
C ARG A 165 15.97 2.11 0.76
N ALA A 166 15.99 3.39 0.45
CA ALA A 166 17.13 4.08 -0.12
C ALA A 166 17.51 5.28 0.75
N ARG A 167 18.82 5.53 0.90
CA ARG A 167 19.31 6.76 1.54
C ARG A 167 18.90 7.99 0.74
N ALA A 168 18.98 9.16 1.36
CA ALA A 168 18.81 10.44 0.67
C ALA A 168 19.81 10.61 -0.49
N GLY A 169 19.39 11.28 -1.56
CA GLY A 169 20.24 11.67 -2.70
C GLY A 169 20.79 10.51 -3.54
N ILE A 170 20.21 9.31 -3.41
CA ILE A 170 20.56 8.14 -4.23
C ILE A 170 19.89 8.23 -5.60
N ASP A 171 20.71 8.09 -6.65
CA ASP A 171 20.27 7.85 -8.02
C ASP A 171 20.01 6.35 -8.23
N ILE A 172 18.78 6.02 -8.62
CA ILE A 172 18.35 4.67 -9.00
C ILE A 172 18.51 4.54 -10.51
N PRO A 173 19.35 3.60 -11.00
CA PRO A 173 19.67 3.50 -12.43
C PRO A 173 18.46 3.31 -13.33
N MET A 174 18.63 3.74 -14.57
CA MET A 174 17.59 3.64 -15.60
C MET A 174 17.13 2.19 -15.83
N HIS A 175 15.83 1.97 -15.74
CA HIS A 175 15.20 0.66 -15.88
C HIS A 175 13.82 0.78 -16.54
N GLY A 176 13.31 -0.33 -17.06
CA GLY A 176 11.93 -0.44 -17.52
C GLY A 176 11.29 -1.75 -17.08
N HIS A 177 10.05 -1.98 -17.46
CA HIS A 177 9.24 -3.07 -16.91
C HIS A 177 8.69 -4.00 -17.99
N SER A 178 8.28 -5.20 -17.61
CA SER A 178 7.57 -6.13 -18.52
C SER A 178 6.06 -5.94 -18.54
N GLY A 179 5.52 -5.21 -17.57
CA GLY A 179 4.11 -4.89 -17.43
C GLY A 179 3.96 -3.69 -16.51
N THR A 180 2.88 -3.66 -15.74
CA THR A 180 2.59 -2.56 -14.82
C THR A 180 3.60 -2.50 -13.67
N GLU A 181 4.07 -1.31 -13.34
CA GLU A 181 4.71 -0.96 -12.07
C GLU A 181 3.86 0.07 -11.33
N LEU A 182 3.60 -0.18 -10.05
CA LEU A 182 3.02 0.79 -9.13
C LEU A 182 4.02 1.05 -8.00
N VAL A 183 4.33 2.31 -7.72
CA VAL A 183 5.22 2.72 -6.62
C VAL A 183 4.51 3.71 -5.72
N LEU A 184 4.24 3.30 -4.48
CA LEU A 184 3.69 4.14 -3.43
C LEU A 184 4.82 4.61 -2.50
N VAL A 185 5.02 5.92 -2.38
CA VAL A 185 6.00 6.48 -1.45
C VAL A 185 5.42 6.45 -0.03
N LEU A 186 6.13 5.82 0.90
CA LEU A 186 5.72 5.71 2.31
C LEU A 186 6.44 6.72 3.21
N LYS A 187 7.68 7.08 2.86
CA LYS A 187 8.54 8.03 3.59
C LYS A 187 9.47 8.75 2.61
N GLY A 188 9.77 10.03 2.90
CA GLY A 188 10.65 10.84 2.07
C GLY A 188 10.01 11.20 0.73
N SER A 189 10.84 11.23 -0.32
CA SER A 189 10.40 11.53 -1.68
C SER A 189 11.20 10.79 -2.74
N LEU A 190 10.55 10.60 -3.88
CA LEU A 190 11.09 10.04 -5.11
C LEU A 190 10.84 11.05 -6.23
N GLU A 191 11.81 11.26 -7.10
CA GLU A 191 11.72 12.16 -8.24
C GLU A 191 12.09 11.40 -9.52
N ASP A 192 11.32 11.64 -10.56
CA ASP A 192 11.52 11.13 -11.91
C ASP A 192 11.34 12.28 -12.91
N PRO A 193 11.48 12.04 -14.24
CA PRO A 193 11.22 13.07 -15.25
C PRO A 193 9.78 13.61 -15.27
N HIS A 194 8.80 12.89 -14.71
CA HIS A 194 7.40 13.25 -14.70
C HIS A 194 6.98 14.07 -13.46
N GLY A 195 7.74 14.00 -12.35
CA GLY A 195 7.50 14.85 -11.19
C GLY A 195 8.21 14.39 -9.91
N VAL A 196 7.73 14.96 -8.79
CA VAL A 196 8.21 14.62 -7.44
C VAL A 196 7.06 13.99 -6.66
N PHE A 197 7.23 12.73 -6.29
CA PHE A 197 6.34 11.94 -5.47
C PHE A 197 6.77 12.00 -4.01
N ARG A 198 5.85 12.32 -3.10
CA ARG A 198 6.07 12.39 -1.65
C ARG A 198 5.26 11.31 -0.94
N ALA A 199 5.47 11.14 0.36
CA ALA A 199 4.69 10.20 1.16
C ALA A 199 3.17 10.29 0.88
N GLY A 200 2.57 9.18 0.45
CA GLY A 200 1.18 9.05 0.03
C GLY A 200 0.95 9.14 -1.49
N ASP A 201 1.85 9.73 -2.25
CA ASP A 201 1.79 9.78 -3.71
C ASP A 201 2.10 8.41 -4.33
N LEU A 202 1.44 8.14 -5.45
CA LEU A 202 1.60 6.92 -6.23
C LEU A 202 2.07 7.25 -7.66
N GLU A 203 3.10 6.54 -8.09
CA GLU A 203 3.55 6.49 -9.47
C GLU A 203 3.03 5.21 -10.14
N GLU A 204 2.48 5.34 -11.34
CA GLU A 204 2.06 4.23 -12.18
C GLU A 204 2.81 4.30 -13.51
N CYS A 205 3.44 3.19 -13.88
CA CYS A 205 4.20 3.05 -15.11
C CYS A 205 3.83 1.75 -15.81
N ASP A 206 3.79 1.78 -17.14
CA ASP A 206 3.58 0.57 -17.95
C ASP A 206 4.90 0.02 -18.52
N GLY A 207 4.83 -1.10 -19.23
CA GLY A 207 5.99 -1.75 -19.83
C GLY A 207 6.68 -0.97 -20.96
N SER A 208 6.13 0.17 -21.38
CA SER A 208 6.74 1.07 -22.36
C SER A 208 7.64 2.13 -21.71
N VAL A 209 7.45 2.39 -20.42
CA VAL A 209 8.21 3.39 -19.67
C VAL A 209 9.61 2.87 -19.36
N VAL A 210 10.60 3.74 -19.56
CA VAL A 210 11.97 3.55 -19.12
C VAL A 210 12.39 4.82 -18.41
N HIS A 211 12.66 4.71 -17.11
CA HIS A 211 12.91 5.86 -16.26
C HIS A 211 14.10 5.67 -15.33
N ALA A 212 14.64 6.80 -14.89
CA ALA A 212 15.62 6.88 -13.81
C ALA A 212 14.97 7.66 -12.67
N LEU A 213 15.25 7.24 -11.44
CA LEU A 213 14.65 7.83 -10.26
C LEU A 213 15.74 8.40 -9.37
N ARG A 214 15.43 9.45 -8.63
CA ARG A 214 16.31 10.01 -7.60
C ARG A 214 15.53 10.16 -6.31
N THR A 215 16.16 9.77 -5.21
CA THR A 215 15.58 10.01 -3.87
C THR A 215 15.87 11.43 -3.39
N GLY A 216 14.94 12.03 -2.66
CA GLY A 216 15.11 13.37 -2.11
C GLY A 216 16.34 13.52 -1.20
N GLU A 217 16.83 14.74 -1.04
CA GLU A 217 18.06 15.04 -0.27
C GLU A 217 17.84 15.10 1.26
N GLY A 218 16.58 15.17 1.72
CA GLY A 218 16.26 15.46 3.12
C GLY A 218 16.31 14.26 4.07
N GLU A 219 15.80 13.11 3.64
CA GLU A 219 15.69 11.90 4.46
C GLU A 219 15.73 10.64 3.58
N GLU A 220 15.79 9.47 4.22
CA GLU A 220 15.66 8.21 3.48
C GLU A 220 14.29 8.11 2.80
N CYS A 221 14.27 7.48 1.63
CA CYS A 221 13.06 7.19 0.89
C CYS A 221 12.67 5.71 1.09
N ILE A 222 11.42 5.47 1.46
CA ILE A 222 10.86 4.12 1.56
C ILE A 222 9.65 4.04 0.65
N CYS A 223 9.64 3.07 -0.26
CA CYS A 223 8.54 2.85 -1.19
C CYS A 223 8.00 1.43 -1.09
N LEU A 224 6.70 1.27 -1.28
CA LEU A 224 6.05 -0.01 -1.60
C LEU A 224 5.90 -0.09 -3.11
N ALA A 225 6.44 -1.15 -3.72
CA ALA A 225 6.41 -1.36 -5.15
C ALA A 225 5.68 -2.67 -5.49
N LEU A 226 4.84 -2.62 -6.51
CA LEU A 226 4.28 -3.79 -7.19
C LEU A 226 4.74 -3.77 -8.64
N THR A 227 5.35 -4.86 -9.10
CA THR A 227 5.85 -4.98 -10.48
C THR A 227 5.33 -6.25 -11.14
N GLU A 228 4.96 -6.19 -12.41
CA GLU A 228 4.60 -7.33 -13.24
C GLU A 228 5.79 -7.86 -14.06
N GLY A 229 6.14 -9.12 -13.81
CA GLY A 229 7.31 -9.76 -14.39
C GLY A 229 8.64 -9.10 -13.98
N PRO A 230 9.77 -9.52 -14.59
CA PRO A 230 11.08 -9.03 -14.17
C PRO A 230 11.38 -7.61 -14.67
N THR A 231 11.97 -6.78 -13.81
CA THR A 231 12.47 -5.44 -14.18
C THR A 231 13.58 -5.57 -15.22
N ARG A 232 13.53 -4.77 -16.28
CA ARG A 232 14.49 -4.77 -17.39
C ARG A 232 15.43 -3.55 -17.30
N PHE A 233 16.57 -3.71 -16.66
CA PHE A 233 17.60 -2.66 -16.63
C PHE A 233 18.22 -2.41 -18.01
N LYS A 234 18.45 -1.14 -18.35
CA LYS A 234 19.29 -0.76 -19.50
C LYS A 234 20.75 -0.62 -19.06
N GLY A 235 21.66 -1.23 -19.82
CA GLY A 235 23.10 -1.23 -19.55
C GLY A 235 23.65 -2.63 -19.23
N TRP A 236 24.76 -2.99 -19.87
CA TRP A 236 25.33 -4.34 -19.81
C TRP A 236 25.78 -4.75 -18.39
N ILE A 237 26.21 -3.79 -17.56
CA ILE A 237 26.60 -4.02 -16.15
C ILE A 237 25.37 -4.31 -15.27
N ALA A 238 24.28 -3.56 -15.45
CA ALA A 238 23.05 -3.75 -14.67
C ALA A 238 22.34 -5.06 -15.03
N ARG A 239 22.38 -5.49 -16.30
CA ARG A 239 21.87 -6.79 -16.75
C ARG A 239 22.70 -7.97 -16.21
N LEU A 240 24.00 -7.79 -15.98
CA LEU A 240 24.85 -8.85 -15.41
C LEU A 240 24.58 -9.09 -13.92
N LEU A 241 24.08 -8.08 -13.19
CA LEU A 241 23.74 -8.17 -11.77
C LEU A 241 22.27 -8.56 -11.51
N GLN A 242 21.46 -8.69 -12.55
CA GLN A 242 20.04 -9.04 -12.49
C GLN A 242 19.74 -10.36 -11.73
N PRO A 243 20.53 -11.45 -11.91
CA PRO A 243 20.33 -12.68 -11.14
C PRO A 243 20.58 -12.53 -9.63
N PHE A 244 21.41 -11.56 -9.24
CA PHE A 244 21.82 -11.33 -7.85
C PHE A 244 20.94 -10.30 -7.13
N THR A 245 20.25 -9.45 -7.89
CA THR A 245 19.30 -8.48 -7.34
C THR A 245 17.89 -9.06 -7.23
N GLY A 246 17.56 -10.16 -7.91
CA GLY A 246 16.25 -10.81 -7.81
C GLY A 246 15.10 -9.89 -8.24
N LEU A 247 15.38 -9.02 -9.21
CA LEU A 247 14.43 -8.20 -9.96
C LEU A 247 14.18 -8.87 -11.31
#